data_AF-A0A963QAD5-F1
#
_entry.id   AF-A0A963QAD5-F1
#
_cell.length_a   1.000
_cell.length_b   1.000
_cell.length_c   1.000
_cell.angle_alpha   90.00
_cell.angle_beta   90.00
_cell.angle_gamma   90.00
#
_symmetry.space_group_name_H-M   'P 1'
#
loop_
_entity.id
_entity.type
_entity.pdbx_description
1 polymer ?
#
loop_
_entity_poly.entity_id
_entity_poly.type
_entity_poly.pdbx_seq_one_letter_code
_entity_poly.pdbx_strand_id
1 'polypeptide(L)' 'MTQTATVLRSDIVIIGGGAGGLELAARLGRKLGREAVLLIDRAAVHIWKPTLHEVAAGTMDAHA' A
#
# COMPACT_ATOMS: atom_id res chain seq x y z
N MET A 1 -10.63 -29.42 -5.15
CA MET A 1 -10.86 -28.05 -5.66
C MET A 1 -9.50 -27.39 -5.78
N THR A 2 -8.86 -27.51 -6.95
CA THR A 2 -7.51 -26.99 -7.17
C THR A 2 -7.65 -25.55 -7.67
N GLN A 3 -7.25 -24.58 -6.85
CA GLN A 3 -7.27 -23.17 -7.23
C GLN A 3 -6.16 -22.94 -8.26
N THR A 4 -6.54 -22.74 -9.52
CA THR A 4 -5.64 -22.24 -10.56
C THR A 4 -5.26 -20.81 -10.17
N ALA A 5 -4.08 -20.62 -9.61
CA ALA A 5 -3.57 -19.29 -9.33
C ALA A 5 -3.35 -18.57 -10.66
N THR A 6 -4.20 -17.57 -10.94
CA THR A 6 -3.95 -16.63 -12.03
C THR A 6 -2.62 -15.94 -11.76
N VAL A 7 -1.61 -16.20 -12.59
CA VAL A 7 -0.31 -15.52 -12.48
C VAL A 7 -0.54 -14.07 -12.88
N LEU A 8 -0.62 -13.19 -11.89
CA LEU A 8 -0.53 -11.76 -12.12
C LEU A 8 0.86 -11.47 -12.70
N ARG A 9 0.90 -11.13 -13.99
CA ARG A 9 2.13 -10.68 -14.64
C ARG A 9 2.35 -9.23 -14.27
N SER A 10 2.93 -9.00 -13.10
CA SER A 10 3.46 -7.71 -12.71
C SER A 10 4.97 -7.77 -12.82
N ASP A 11 5.55 -6.86 -13.59
CA ASP A 11 7.00 -6.80 -13.80
C ASP A 11 7.73 -6.30 -12.55
N ILE A 12 7.00 -5.60 -11.66
CA ILE A 12 7.55 -4.98 -10.46
C ILE A 12 6.71 -5.39 -9.25
N VAL A 13 7.36 -6.01 -8.26
CA VAL A 13 6.75 -6.37 -6.97
C VAL A 13 7.31 -5.46 -5.88
N ILE A 14 6.41 -4.84 -5.12
CA ILE A 14 6.73 -4.00 -3.96
C ILE A 14 6.17 -4.69 -2.72
N ILE A 15 7.02 -4.96 -1.73
CA ILE A 15 6.62 -5.59 -0.47
C ILE A 15 6.67 -4.54 0.64
N GLY A 16 5.51 -4.28 1.25
CA GLY A 16 5.31 -3.29 2.31
C GLY A 16 4.66 -1.99 1.82
N GLY A 17 3.42 -1.73 2.24
CA GLY A 17 2.62 -0.52 2.07
C GLY A 17 2.91 0.55 3.14
N GLY A 18 4.19 0.77 3.43
CA GLY A 18 4.65 1.93 4.22
C GLY A 18 4.54 3.23 3.42
N ALA A 19 4.96 4.35 4.02
CA ALA A 19 4.96 5.65 3.35
C ALA A 19 5.76 5.61 2.04
N GLY A 20 6.92 4.94 2.04
CA GLY A 20 7.74 4.74 0.85
C GLY A 20 7.13 3.76 -0.16
N GLY A 21 6.53 2.66 0.30
CA GLY A 21 6.02 1.62 -0.58
C GLY A 21 4.77 2.02 -1.34
N LEU A 22 3.82 2.69 -0.67
CA LEU A 22 2.64 3.25 -1.35
C LEU A 22 3.02 4.38 -2.31
N GLU A 23 3.93 5.27 -1.91
CA GLU A 23 4.39 6.35 -2.78
C GLU A 23 5.13 5.82 -4.01
N LEU A 24 5.96 4.79 -3.84
CA LEU A 24 6.63 4.12 -4.95
C LEU A 24 5.64 3.40 -5.87
N ALA A 25 4.67 2.67 -5.30
CA ALA A 25 3.64 1.97 -6.07
C ALA A 25 2.79 2.94 -6.89
N ALA A 26 2.40 4.08 -6.30
CA ALA A 26 1.68 5.15 -7.00
C ALA A 26 2.56 5.82 -8.07
N ARG A 27 3.82 6.09 -7.73
CA ARG A 27 4.98 6.41 -8.59
C ARG A 27 4.93 5.65 -9.91
N LEU A 28 5.19 4.36 -9.77
CA LEU A 28 5.42 3.43 -10.87
C LEU A 28 4.12 3.09 -11.59
N GLY A 29 3.01 2.94 -10.87
CA GLY A 29 1.70 2.69 -11.48
C GLY A 29 1.24 3.82 -12.40
N ARG A 30 1.52 5.09 -12.07
CA ARG A 30 1.26 6.22 -12.96
C ARG A 30 2.18 6.26 -14.18
N LYS A 31 3.43 5.81 -14.03
CA LYS A 31 4.45 5.89 -15.08
C LYS A 31 4.42 4.72 -16.06
N LEU A 32 4.13 3.51 -15.56
CA LEU A 32 4.31 2.24 -16.28
C LEU A 32 3.00 1.47 -16.48
N GLY A 33 1.88 1.95 -15.94
CA GLY A 33 0.61 1.21 -15.91
C GLY A 33 0.40 0.52 -14.56
N ARG A 34 -0.87 0.39 -14.15
CA ARG A 34 -1.23 -0.18 -12.83
C ARG A 34 -0.97 -1.68 -12.78
N GLU A 35 -1.14 -2.35 -13.91
CA GLU A 35 -0.91 -3.77 -14.13
C GLU A 35 0.57 -4.18 -13.98
N ALA A 36 1.50 -3.25 -14.24
CA ALA A 36 2.94 -3.49 -14.12
C ALA A 36 3.43 -3.61 -12.66
N VAL A 37 2.63 -3.17 -11.68
CA VAL A 37 3.04 -3.07 -10.28
C VAL A 37 2.13 -3.88 -9.36
N LEU A 38 2.73 -4.82 -8.63
CA LEU A 38 2.07 -5.56 -7.55
C LEU A 38 2.56 -5.05 -6.20
N LEU A 39 1.68 -4.40 -5.42
CA LEU A 39 1.95 -4.04 -4.03
C LEU A 39 1.38 -5.10 -3.10
N ILE A 40 2.23 -5.67 -2.26
CA ILE A 40 1.84 -6.65 -1.24
C ILE A 40 2.10 -6.04 0.13
N ASP A 41 1.05 -5.92 0.95
CA ASP A 41 1.17 -5.61 2.37
C ASP A 41 0.27 -6.55 3.18
N ARG A 42 0.59 -6.73 4.47
CA ARG A 42 -0.21 -7.51 5.40
C ARG A 42 -1.47 -6.76 5.86
N ALA A 43 -1.41 -5.44 5.93
CA ALA A 43 -2.48 -4.54 6.31
C ALA A 43 -3.04 -3.82 5.07
N ALA A 44 -4.36 -3.65 5.03
CA ALA A 44 -5.03 -2.94 3.94
C ALA A 44 -4.89 -1.41 4.02
N VAL A 45 -4.38 -0.89 5.13
CA VAL A 45 -4.28 0.55 5.41
C VAL A 45 -2.87 0.92 5.86
N HIS A 46 -2.43 2.09 5.43
CA HIS A 46 -1.20 2.69 5.92
C HIS A 46 -1.50 3.63 7.10
N ILE A 47 -0.87 3.38 8.24
CA ILE A 47 -0.98 4.26 9.41
C ILE A 47 0.16 5.29 9.38
N TRP A 48 -0.22 6.57 9.33
CA TRP A 48 0.71 7.68 9.47
C TRP A 48 1.14 7.83 10.93
N LYS A 49 2.27 7.22 11.26
CA LYS A 49 2.80 7.19 12.65
C LYS A 49 3.10 8.57 13.25
N PRO A 50 3.56 9.59 12.49
CA PRO A 50 3.93 10.88 13.07
C PRO A 50 2.83 11.56 13.88
N THR A 51 1.57 11.48 13.46
CA THR A 51 0.44 12.15 14.14
C THR A 51 -0.32 11.24 15.11
N LEU A 52 0.19 10.05 15.43
CA LEU A 52 -0.48 9.16 16.39
C LEU A 52 -0.60 9.76 17.79
N HIS A 53 0.30 10.68 18.17
CA HIS A 53 0.20 11.40 19.44
C HIS A 53 -0.97 12.38 19.46
N GLU A 54 -1.32 12.99 18.32
CA GLU A 54 -2.49 13.87 18.18
C GLU A 54 -3.79 13.06 18.22
N VAL A 55 -3.81 11.86 17.61
CA VAL A 55 -4.92 10.91 17.76
C VAL A 55 -5.09 10.51 19.23
N ALA A 56 -4.00 10.15 19.91
CA ALA A 56 -4.05 9.76 21.32
C ALA A 56 -4.50 10.91 22.24
N ALA A 57 -4.16 12.16 21.89
CA ALA A 57 -4.62 13.35 22.59
C ALA A 57 -6.08 13.74 22.27
N GLY A 58 -6.72 13.08 21.30
CA GLY A 58 -8.08 13.39 20.85
C GLY A 58 -8.20 14.67 20.01
N THR A 59 -7.07 15.19 19.50
CA THR A 59 -7.05 16.43 18.69
C THR A 59 -7.10 16.16 17.19
N MET A 60 -6.97 14.90 16.77
CA MET A 60 -7.09 14.48 15.38
C MET A 60 -7.91 13.18 15.31
N ASP A 61 -8.80 13.09 14.31
CA ASP A 61 -9.52 11.85 14.02
C ASP A 61 -8.64 10.94 13.14
N ALA A 62 -8.54 9.66 13.51
CA ALA A 62 -7.78 8.66 12.76
C ALA A 62 -8.53 8.11 11.53
N HIS A 63 -9.81 8.46 11.39
CA HIS A 63 -10.72 7.96 10.35
C HIS A 63 -11.39 9.06 9.52
N ALA A 64 -11.10 10.34 9.80
CA ALA A 64 -11.58 11.48 9.01
C ALA A 64 -10.97 11.53 7.60
#